data_AF-A0A928PCZ0-F1
#
_entry.id   AF-A0A928PCZ0-F1
#
_cell.length_a   1.000
_cell.length_b   1.000
_cell.length_c   1.000
_cell.angle_alpha   90.00
_cell.angle_beta   90.00
_cell.angle_gamma   90.00
#
_symmetry.space_group_name_H-M   'P 1'
#
loop_
_entity.id
_entity.type
_entity.pdbx_description
1 polymer ?
#
loop_
_entity_poly.entity_id
_entity_poly.type
_entity_poly.pdbx_seq_one_letter_code
_entity_poly.pdbx_strand_id
1 'polypeptide(L)'
;MEKPTNGCFISLPYPTVANARDKRKNTLEMIYKLYISKFTAVSEYIYRNLIFSESHPIAADMLECISLIQMKHFKLLGKLLAALGVDPKINPADINRRNKRSDHLTDVNYKTLRNIVFNNIYVSKSFISELDTLMQMTDDSEIKAVTQRLILDERHIIGLLEELIM
;
A
#
# COMPACT_ATOMS: atom_id res chain seq x y z
N MET A 1 11.36 -23.95 1.46
CA MET A 1 11.53 -22.66 2.17
C MET A 1 10.84 -22.81 3.52
N GLU A 2 11.47 -22.37 4.60
CA GLU A 2 10.85 -22.36 5.93
C GLU A 2 9.77 -21.28 6.01
N LYS A 3 8.86 -21.37 6.99
CA LYS A 3 7.84 -20.35 7.21
C LYS A 3 8.50 -19.01 7.57
N PRO A 4 7.93 -17.87 7.14
CA PRO A 4 8.45 -16.55 7.48
C PRO A 4 8.61 -16.37 8.99
N THR A 5 9.72 -15.76 9.39
CA THR A 5 10.06 -15.51 10.80
C THR A 5 9.34 -14.28 11.34
N ASN A 6 8.99 -13.34 10.47
CA ASN A 6 8.25 -12.14 10.84
C ASN A 6 6.73 -12.39 10.83
N GLY A 7 6.06 -11.92 11.88
CA GLY A 7 4.60 -11.91 11.93
C GLY A 7 4.00 -11.02 10.83
N CYS A 8 2.79 -11.36 10.38
CA CYS A 8 2.14 -10.62 9.29
C CYS A 8 1.95 -9.12 9.58
N PHE A 9 1.67 -8.75 10.83
CA PHE A 9 1.35 -7.38 11.20
C PHE A 9 2.28 -6.85 12.28
N ILE A 10 2.53 -5.55 12.23
CA ILE A 10 3.11 -4.81 13.34
C ILE A 10 2.03 -4.60 14.41
N SER A 11 2.31 -5.06 15.64
CA SER A 11 1.41 -4.96 16.81
C SER A 11 1.40 -3.55 17.42
N LEU A 12 1.04 -2.57 16.60
CA LEU A 12 0.77 -1.20 17.04
C LEU A 12 -0.66 -0.82 16.63
N PRO A 13 -1.32 0.13 17.32
CA PRO A 13 -2.61 0.64 16.89
C PRO A 13 -2.48 1.54 15.65
N TYR A 14 -3.56 1.64 14.85
CA TYR A 14 -3.67 2.68 13.84
C TYR A 14 -4.12 3.99 14.50
N PRO A 15 -3.60 5.14 14.06
CA PRO A 15 -3.97 6.44 14.62
C PRO A 15 -5.42 6.80 14.31
N THR A 16 -5.97 7.71 15.12
CA THR A 16 -7.26 8.36 14.84
C THR A 16 -7.13 9.35 13.66
N VAL A 17 -8.26 9.63 13.01
CA VAL A 17 -8.38 10.61 11.92
C VAL A 17 -9.52 11.62 12.17
N ALA A 18 -10.12 11.60 13.37
CA ALA A 18 -11.33 12.34 13.69
C ALA A 18 -11.16 13.87 13.70
N ASN A 19 -9.96 14.37 13.95
CA ASN A 19 -9.66 15.80 14.05
C ASN A 19 -8.73 16.31 12.95
N ALA A 20 -8.50 15.54 11.89
CA ALA A 20 -7.79 16.00 10.70
C ALA A 20 -8.52 17.22 10.10
N ARG A 21 -7.76 18.27 9.80
CA ARG A 21 -8.26 19.60 9.44
C ARG A 21 -7.58 20.20 8.21
N ASP A 22 -6.43 19.71 7.76
CA ASP A 22 -5.78 20.26 6.57
C ASP A 22 -6.52 19.86 5.27
N LYS A 23 -7.40 20.77 4.83
CA LYS A 23 -8.21 20.63 3.62
C LYS A 23 -7.62 21.36 2.42
N ARG A 24 -6.33 21.74 2.44
CA ARG A 24 -5.69 22.36 1.27
C ARG A 24 -5.78 21.40 0.09
N LYS A 25 -6.10 21.95 -1.09
CA LYS A 25 -6.31 21.18 -2.33
C LYS A 25 -5.18 20.18 -2.60
N ASN A 26 -3.93 20.64 -2.56
CA ASN A 26 -2.78 19.78 -2.82
C ASN A 26 -2.65 18.63 -1.79
N THR A 27 -2.94 18.89 -0.51
CA THR A 27 -2.97 17.84 0.54
C THR A 27 -4.03 16.79 0.23
N LEU A 28 -5.25 17.22 -0.11
CA LEU A 28 -6.36 16.31 -0.44
C LEU A 28 -6.06 15.49 -1.70
N GLU A 29 -5.51 16.12 -2.74
CA GLU A 29 -5.11 15.43 -3.97
C GLU A 29 -4.03 14.38 -3.71
N MET A 30 -3.05 14.71 -2.86
CA MET A 30 -2.02 13.75 -2.44
C MET A 30 -2.63 12.57 -1.67
N ILE A 31 -3.47 12.82 -0.66
CA ILE A 31 -4.13 11.76 0.11
C ILE A 31 -4.99 10.88 -0.79
N TYR A 32 -5.74 11.47 -1.72
CA TYR A 32 -6.55 10.71 -2.69
C TYR A 32 -5.68 9.86 -3.62
N LYS A 33 -4.55 10.39 -4.10
CA LYS A 33 -3.57 9.62 -4.89
C LYS A 33 -3.04 8.41 -4.11
N LEU A 34 -2.70 8.59 -2.84
CA LEU A 34 -2.25 7.52 -1.95
C LEU A 34 -3.38 6.51 -1.71
N TYR A 35 -4.62 6.97 -1.49
CA TYR A 35 -5.81 6.14 -1.30
C TYR A 35 -6.05 5.19 -2.48
N ILE A 36 -6.05 5.73 -3.71
CA ILE A 36 -6.20 4.91 -4.93
C ILE A 36 -5.05 3.90 -5.07
N SER A 37 -3.85 4.20 -4.54
CA SER A 37 -2.71 3.28 -4.62
C SER A 37 -2.96 2.00 -3.87
N LYS A 38 -3.63 2.11 -2.72
CA LYS A 38 -3.93 0.99 -1.85
C LYS A 38 -5.02 0.11 -2.41
N PHE A 39 -5.98 0.66 -3.13
CA PHE A 39 -6.94 -0.14 -3.88
C PHE A 39 -6.25 -1.01 -4.94
N THR A 40 -5.35 -0.41 -5.73
CA THR A 40 -4.55 -1.14 -6.72
C THR A 40 -3.69 -2.21 -6.06
N ALA A 41 -2.97 -1.86 -4.98
CA ALA A 41 -2.09 -2.79 -4.27
C ALA A 41 -2.85 -4.00 -3.72
N VAL A 42 -4.01 -3.79 -3.07
CA VAL A 42 -4.87 -4.89 -2.58
C VAL A 42 -5.21 -5.84 -3.73
N SER A 43 -5.66 -5.30 -4.85
CA SER A 43 -6.07 -6.09 -6.02
C SER A 43 -4.89 -6.87 -6.62
N GLU A 44 -3.72 -6.23 -6.73
CA GLU A 44 -2.51 -6.87 -7.27
C GLU A 44 -1.98 -7.99 -6.36
N TYR A 45 -1.95 -7.78 -5.04
CA TYR A 45 -1.50 -8.81 -4.11
C TYR A 45 -2.45 -10.01 -4.06
N ILE A 46 -3.77 -9.78 -4.13
CA ILE A 46 -4.76 -10.86 -4.24
C ILE A 46 -4.57 -11.63 -5.54
N TYR A 47 -4.45 -10.95 -6.67
CA TYR A 47 -4.20 -11.62 -7.95
C TYR A 47 -2.93 -12.47 -7.92
N ARG A 48 -1.85 -11.95 -7.31
CA ARG A 48 -0.59 -12.68 -7.18
C ARG A 48 -0.70 -13.89 -6.25
N ASN A 49 -1.42 -13.77 -5.13
CA ASN A 49 -1.75 -14.93 -4.29
C ASN A 49 -2.45 -16.02 -5.11
N LEU A 50 -3.45 -15.67 -5.90
CA LEU A 50 -4.19 -16.64 -6.73
C LEU A 50 -3.28 -17.38 -7.72
N ILE A 51 -2.43 -16.67 -8.48
CA ILE A 51 -1.56 -17.30 -9.49
C ILE A 51 -0.37 -18.07 -8.89
N PHE A 52 0.03 -17.77 -7.65
CA PHE A 52 1.13 -18.46 -6.96
C PHE A 52 0.68 -19.58 -6.01
N SER A 53 -0.62 -19.69 -5.72
CA SER A 53 -1.17 -20.65 -4.75
C SER A 53 -0.66 -22.08 -4.95
N GLU A 54 -0.59 -22.57 -6.18
CA GLU A 54 -0.10 -23.92 -6.48
C GLU A 54 1.43 -24.02 -6.58
N SER A 55 2.08 -23.04 -7.23
CA SER A 55 3.51 -23.12 -7.57
C SER A 55 4.43 -22.65 -6.44
N HIS A 56 3.96 -21.73 -5.60
CA HIS A 56 4.72 -21.09 -4.52
C HIS A 56 3.81 -20.81 -3.32
N PRO A 57 3.28 -21.83 -2.62
CA PRO A 57 2.26 -21.66 -1.59
C PRO A 57 2.71 -20.75 -0.43
N ILE A 58 3.97 -20.83 0.00
CA ILE A 58 4.52 -19.95 1.05
C ILE A 58 4.51 -18.48 0.61
N ALA A 59 4.87 -18.21 -0.65
CA ALA A 59 4.81 -16.87 -1.20
C ALA A 59 3.36 -16.40 -1.34
N ALA A 60 2.44 -17.28 -1.75
CA ALA A 60 1.02 -16.97 -1.84
C ALA A 60 0.45 -16.55 -0.48
N ASP A 61 0.74 -17.28 0.59
CA ASP A 61 0.31 -16.94 1.96
C ASP A 61 0.87 -15.59 2.41
N MET A 62 2.15 -15.31 2.11
CA MET A 62 2.78 -14.02 2.41
C MET A 62 2.13 -12.86 1.64
N LEU A 63 1.82 -13.07 0.36
CA LEU A 63 1.16 -12.07 -0.48
C LEU A 63 -0.28 -11.80 -0.01
N GLU A 64 -1.01 -12.81 0.46
CA GLU A 64 -2.31 -12.64 1.10
C GLU A 64 -2.19 -11.81 2.38
N CYS A 65 -1.21 -12.13 3.22
CA CYS A 65 -0.90 -11.33 4.41
C CYS A 65 -0.66 -9.84 4.05
N ILE A 66 0.18 -9.57 3.05
CA ILE A 66 0.46 -8.20 2.61
C ILE A 66 -0.81 -7.51 2.09
N SER A 67 -1.69 -8.24 1.38
CA SER A 67 -2.98 -7.70 0.92
C SER A 67 -3.85 -7.20 2.07
N LEU A 68 -3.83 -7.87 3.22
CA LEU A 68 -4.57 -7.45 4.42
C LEU A 68 -4.00 -6.16 5.03
N ILE A 69 -2.67 -5.97 4.98
CA ILE A 69 -2.03 -4.71 5.41
C ILE A 69 -2.46 -3.57 4.47
N GLN A 70 -2.39 -3.79 3.16
CA GLN A 70 -2.81 -2.79 2.17
C GLN A 70 -4.31 -2.46 2.29
N MET A 71 -5.15 -3.43 2.64
CA MET A 71 -6.57 -3.19 2.92
C MET A 71 -6.77 -2.29 4.16
N LYS A 72 -5.96 -2.46 5.21
CA LYS A 72 -6.01 -1.58 6.39
C LYS A 72 -5.58 -0.15 6.01
N HIS A 73 -4.55 0.00 5.18
CA HIS A 73 -4.11 1.30 4.66
C HIS A 73 -5.19 1.98 3.83
N PHE A 74 -5.80 1.23 2.92
CA PHE A 74 -6.91 1.70 2.08
C PHE A 74 -8.06 2.24 2.94
N LYS A 75 -8.49 1.46 3.95
CA LYS A 75 -9.54 1.89 4.89
C LYS A 75 -9.13 3.12 5.70
N LEU A 76 -7.88 3.21 6.16
CA LEU A 76 -7.39 4.34 6.94
C LEU A 76 -7.36 5.63 6.12
N LEU A 77 -6.82 5.60 4.91
CA LEU A 77 -6.79 6.74 4.00
C LEU A 77 -8.20 7.17 3.57
N GLY A 78 -9.11 6.21 3.33
CA GLY A 78 -10.51 6.51 3.04
C GLY A 78 -11.22 7.20 4.20
N LYS A 79 -10.99 6.76 5.45
CA LYS A 79 -11.49 7.44 6.65
C LYS A 79 -10.89 8.84 6.81
N LEU A 80 -9.61 9.01 6.49
CA LEU A 80 -8.95 10.31 6.52
C LEU A 80 -9.58 11.29 5.52
N LEU A 81 -9.82 10.85 4.28
CA LEU A 81 -10.54 11.65 3.28
C LEU A 81 -11.94 12.04 3.76
N ALA A 82 -12.70 11.08 4.30
CA ALA A 82 -14.03 11.33 4.83
C ALA A 82 -14.02 12.37 5.98
N ALA A 83 -13.06 12.26 6.91
CA ALA A 83 -12.91 13.22 8.01
C ALA A 83 -12.57 14.64 7.50
N LEU A 84 -11.80 14.73 6.41
CA LEU A 84 -11.49 15.99 5.73
C LEU A 84 -12.66 16.52 4.88
N GLY A 85 -13.78 15.79 4.80
CA GLY A 85 -14.98 16.19 4.06
C GLY A 85 -14.95 15.81 2.58
N VAL A 86 -14.12 14.84 2.19
CA VAL A 86 -14.02 14.31 0.82
C VAL A 86 -14.68 12.92 0.77
N ASP A 87 -15.57 12.72 -0.19
CA ASP A 87 -16.15 11.40 -0.48
C ASP A 87 -15.06 10.46 -1.07
N PRO A 88 -14.68 9.36 -0.38
CA PRO A 88 -13.61 8.46 -0.83
C PRO A 88 -14.08 7.50 -1.94
N LYS A 89 -14.88 7.97 -2.90
CA LYS A 89 -15.29 7.16 -4.04
C LYS A 89 -14.11 6.84 -4.95
N ILE A 90 -14.16 5.67 -5.57
CA ILE A 90 -13.16 5.24 -6.54
C ILE A 90 -13.69 5.55 -7.93
N ASN A 91 -12.97 6.38 -8.69
CA ASN A 91 -13.27 6.59 -10.10
C ASN A 91 -12.45 5.62 -10.97
N PRO A 92 -13.08 4.81 -11.83
CA PRO A 92 -12.36 3.93 -12.77
C PRO A 92 -11.30 4.66 -13.62
N ALA A 93 -11.53 5.93 -13.96
CA ALA A 93 -10.56 6.73 -14.71
C ALA A 93 -9.26 6.99 -13.93
N ASP A 94 -9.33 7.09 -12.60
CA ASP A 94 -8.16 7.33 -11.75
C ASP A 94 -7.33 6.06 -11.58
N ILE A 95 -7.98 4.90 -11.54
CA ILE A 95 -7.31 3.59 -11.60
C ILE A 95 -6.57 3.46 -12.94
N ASN A 96 -7.26 3.69 -14.05
CA ASN A 96 -6.69 3.54 -15.39
C ASN A 96 -5.50 4.48 -15.64
N ARG A 97 -5.56 5.71 -15.13
CA ARG A 97 -4.44 6.67 -15.25
C ARG A 97 -3.19 6.21 -14.49
N ARG A 98 -3.37 5.52 -13.36
CA ARG A 98 -2.26 4.92 -12.62
C ARG A 98 -1.74 3.68 -13.32
N ASN A 99 -2.63 2.78 -13.74
CA ASN A 99 -2.29 1.55 -14.44
C ASN A 99 -1.57 1.82 -15.77
N LYS A 100 -1.88 2.91 -16.48
CA LYS A 100 -1.11 3.32 -17.68
C LYS A 100 0.34 3.72 -17.38
N ARG A 101 0.67 4.13 -16.16
CA ARG A 101 2.07 4.37 -15.72
C ARG A 101 2.73 3.10 -15.19
N SER A 102 1.95 2.04 -15.02
CA SER A 102 2.24 0.90 -14.18
C SER A 102 1.72 -0.31 -14.95
N ASP A 103 2.43 -0.70 -16.02
CA ASP A 103 2.14 -1.82 -16.94
C ASP A 103 2.23 -3.20 -16.22
N HIS A 104 1.79 -3.25 -14.96
CA HIS A 104 2.04 -4.28 -13.96
C HIS A 104 1.14 -5.50 -14.10
N LEU A 105 0.09 -5.42 -14.91
CA LEU A 105 -0.89 -6.51 -15.10
C LEU A 105 -0.76 -7.20 -16.47
N THR A 106 -0.03 -6.61 -17.41
CA THR A 106 0.08 -7.08 -18.81
C THR A 106 1.52 -7.35 -19.26
N ASP A 107 2.53 -6.92 -18.50
CA ASP A 107 3.92 -7.09 -18.91
C ASP A 107 4.41 -8.54 -18.72
N VAL A 108 4.98 -9.08 -19.79
CA VAL A 108 5.52 -10.43 -19.94
C VAL A 108 6.76 -10.65 -19.03
N ASN A 109 7.24 -9.60 -18.35
CA ASN A 109 8.35 -9.62 -17.39
C ASN A 109 8.00 -10.15 -15.97
N TYR A 110 6.73 -10.40 -15.64
CA TYR A 110 6.29 -10.97 -14.35
C TYR A 110 6.25 -12.50 -14.30
N LYS A 111 7.25 -13.18 -14.90
CA LYS A 111 7.26 -14.66 -14.97
C LYS A 111 7.85 -15.36 -13.74
N THR A 112 8.50 -14.63 -12.84
CA THR A 112 9.17 -15.24 -11.68
C THR A 112 8.77 -14.55 -10.40
N LEU A 113 8.72 -15.33 -9.31
CA LEU A 113 8.51 -14.83 -7.96
C LEU A 113 9.53 -13.72 -7.63
N ARG A 114 10.80 -13.91 -8.01
CA ARG A 114 11.88 -12.95 -7.80
C ARG A 114 11.59 -11.59 -8.44
N ASN A 115 11.17 -11.55 -9.70
CA ASN A 115 10.86 -10.28 -10.37
C ASN A 115 9.69 -9.54 -9.70
N ILE A 116 8.67 -10.28 -9.27
CA ILE A 116 7.51 -9.72 -8.57
C ILE A 116 7.90 -9.16 -7.22
N VAL A 117 8.72 -9.87 -6.45
CA VAL A 117 9.24 -9.40 -5.16
C VAL A 117 10.03 -8.10 -5.34
N PHE A 118 10.96 -8.04 -6.30
CA PHE A 118 11.73 -6.81 -6.56
C PHE A 118 10.84 -5.64 -6.96
N ASN A 119 9.84 -5.88 -7.83
CA ASN A 119 8.88 -4.83 -8.20
C ASN A 119 8.08 -4.34 -6.99
N ASN A 120 7.63 -5.25 -6.12
CA ASN A 120 6.87 -4.87 -4.92
C ASN A 120 7.72 -4.06 -3.93
N ILE A 121 8.98 -4.43 -3.75
CA ILE A 121 9.92 -3.64 -2.93
C ILE A 121 10.09 -2.25 -3.53
N TYR A 122 10.25 -2.13 -4.87
CA TYR A 122 10.33 -0.84 -5.55
C TYR A 122 9.07 0.00 -5.34
N VAL A 123 7.88 -0.59 -5.51
CA VAL A 123 6.59 0.08 -5.30
C VAL A 123 6.43 0.55 -3.86
N SER A 124 6.77 -0.28 -2.86
CA SER A 124 6.74 0.13 -1.45
C SER A 124 7.72 1.26 -1.14
N LYS A 125 8.95 1.22 -1.67
CA LYS A 125 9.92 2.33 -1.53
C LYS A 125 9.43 3.63 -2.18
N SER A 126 8.83 3.52 -3.37
CA SER A 126 8.22 4.67 -4.06
C SER A 126 7.07 5.26 -3.24
N PHE A 127 6.21 4.42 -2.68
CA PHE A 127 5.11 4.86 -1.82
C PHE A 127 5.60 5.53 -0.52
N ILE A 128 6.69 5.04 0.09
CA ILE A 128 7.34 5.72 1.24
C ILE A 128 7.78 7.14 0.85
N SER A 129 8.36 7.34 -0.34
CA SER A 129 8.74 8.68 -0.82
C SER A 129 7.53 9.61 -1.02
N GLU A 130 6.39 9.08 -1.50
CA GLU A 130 5.14 9.84 -1.60
C GLU A 130 4.59 10.21 -0.20
N LEU A 131 4.73 9.33 0.78
CA LEU A 131 4.37 9.60 2.18
C LEU A 131 5.28 10.66 2.80
N ASP A 132 6.59 10.59 2.58
CA ASP A 132 7.55 11.61 3.05
C ASP A 132 7.19 12.98 2.47
N THR A 133 6.78 13.04 1.20
CA THR A 133 6.27 14.27 0.58
C THR A 133 5.03 14.79 1.31
N LEU A 134 4.05 13.93 1.61
CA LEU A 134 2.86 14.32 2.38
C LEU A 134 3.24 14.85 3.78
N MET A 135 4.23 14.25 4.46
CA MET A 135 4.71 14.75 5.76
C MET A 135 5.24 16.18 5.70
N GLN A 136 5.88 16.56 4.60
CA GLN A 136 6.39 17.92 4.39
C GLN A 136 5.31 18.91 3.95
N MET A 137 4.24 18.41 3.33
CA MET A 137 3.17 19.27 2.82
C MET A 137 2.31 19.86 3.92
N THR A 138 2.14 19.18 5.06
CA THR A 138 1.17 19.53 6.12
C THR A 138 1.77 19.52 7.51
N ASP A 139 1.23 20.35 8.41
CA ASP A 139 1.50 20.34 9.85
C ASP A 139 0.40 19.68 10.68
N ASP A 140 -0.63 19.15 10.02
CA ASP A 140 -1.70 18.42 10.67
C ASP A 140 -1.16 17.16 11.37
N SER A 141 -1.30 17.12 12.70
CA SER A 141 -0.77 16.05 13.53
C SER A 141 -1.39 14.69 13.24
N GLU A 142 -2.68 14.63 12.89
CA GLU A 142 -3.34 13.35 12.60
C GLU A 142 -2.94 12.84 11.21
N ILE A 143 -2.81 13.73 10.21
CA ILE A 143 -2.25 13.34 8.90
C ILE A 143 -0.80 12.85 9.06
N LYS A 144 0.03 13.54 9.85
CA LYS A 144 1.40 13.09 10.14
C LYS A 144 1.42 11.72 10.83
N ALA A 145 0.56 11.49 11.82
CA ALA A 145 0.46 10.22 12.52
C ALA A 145 0.05 9.06 11.58
N VAL A 146 -0.96 9.28 10.72
CA VAL A 146 -1.35 8.32 9.67
C VAL A 146 -0.14 8.01 8.78
N THR A 147 0.52 9.05 8.29
CA THR A 147 1.64 8.94 7.35
C THR A 147 2.80 8.14 7.96
N GLN A 148 3.20 8.45 9.19
CA GLN A 148 4.23 7.71 9.93
C GLN A 148 3.87 6.23 10.11
N ARG A 149 2.60 5.94 10.42
CA ARG A 149 2.16 4.55 10.57
C ARG A 149 2.19 3.78 9.26
N LEU A 150 1.80 4.42 8.16
CA LEU A 150 1.89 3.81 6.83
C LEU A 150 3.36 3.54 6.44
N ILE A 151 4.27 4.47 6.70
CA ILE A 151 5.73 4.26 6.46
C ILE A 151 6.22 3.04 7.24
N LEU A 152 5.82 2.91 8.51
CA LEU A 152 6.24 1.79 9.35
C LEU A 152 5.76 0.45 8.79
N ASP A 153 4.49 0.36 8.40
CA ASP A 153 3.93 -0.85 7.79
C ASP A 153 4.60 -1.18 6.43
N GLU A 154 4.94 -0.18 5.62
CA GLU A 154 5.61 -0.41 4.33
C GLU A 154 7.06 -0.89 4.48
N ARG A 155 7.76 -0.43 5.51
CA ARG A 155 9.08 -0.99 5.86
C ARG A 155 8.97 -2.45 6.29
N HIS A 156 7.92 -2.81 7.03
CA HIS A 156 7.63 -4.20 7.39
C HIS A 156 7.29 -5.05 6.17
N ILE A 157 6.48 -4.53 5.25
CA ILE A 157 6.18 -5.20 3.97
C ILE A 157 7.47 -5.46 3.16
N ILE A 158 8.39 -4.50 3.11
CA ILE A 158 9.70 -4.71 2.45
C ILE A 158 10.45 -5.88 3.11
N GLY A 159 10.48 -5.97 4.44
CA GLY A 159 11.10 -7.09 5.16
C GLY A 159 10.45 -8.44 4.84
N LEU A 160 9.11 -8.51 4.84
CA LEU A 160 8.36 -9.71 4.44
C LEU A 160 8.66 -10.13 2.99
N LEU A 161 8.80 -9.16 2.08
CA LEU A 161 9.14 -9.41 0.68
C LEU A 161 10.58 -9.91 0.52
N GLU A 162 11.53 -9.34 1.26
CA GLU A 162 12.93 -9.77 1.25
C GLU A 162 13.09 -11.23 1.71
N GLU A 163 12.27 -11.69 2.67
CA GLU A 163 12.22 -13.11 3.09
C GLU A 163 11.83 -14.08 1.96
N LEU A 164 11.17 -13.63 0.89
CA LEU A 164 10.80 -14.49 -0.25
C LEU A 164 11.93 -14.72 -1.24
N ILE A 165 13.05 -13.98 -1.13
CA ILE A 165 14.17 -14.06 -2.07
C ILE A 165 15.53 -14.33 -1.41
N MET A 166 15.56 -14.42 -0.08
CA MET A 166 16.68 -14.97 0.69
C MET A 166 16.69 -16.50 0.60
#